data_AF-A0AAU5W740-F1
#
_entry.id   AF-A0AAU5W740-F1
#
_cell.length_a   1.000
_cell.length_b   1.000
_cell.length_c   1.000
_cell.angle_alpha   90.00
_cell.angle_beta   90.00
_cell.angle_gamma   90.00
#
_symmetry.space_group_name_H-M   'P 1'
#
loop_
_entity.id
_entity.type
_entity.pdbx_description
1 polymer ?
#
loop_
_entity_poly.entity_id
_entity_poly.type
_entity_poly.pdbx_seq_one_letter_code
_entity_poly.pdbx_strand_id
1 'polypeptide(L)' 'MERDDGRRLIPWWPDAGRALGIGRTKIYQLIRTGDLPSVTIGRRRLIAVRDLDDYVEGRRAAGQQGGEAA' A
#
# COMPACT_ATOMS: atom_id res chain seq x y z
N MET A 1 -25.86 -0.07 -3.88
CA MET A 1 -24.43 -0.41 -3.83
C MET A 1 -23.69 0.86 -3.46
N GLU A 2 -23.78 1.19 -2.17
CA GLU A 2 -23.10 2.34 -1.58
C GLU A 2 -21.60 2.07 -1.73
N ARG A 3 -20.96 2.80 -2.64
CA ARG A 3 -19.52 2.73 -2.82
C ARG A 3 -18.91 3.29 -1.55
N ASP A 4 -18.55 2.41 -0.64
CA ASP A 4 -17.66 2.71 0.49
C ASP A 4 -16.26 3.02 -0.09
N ASP A 5 -16.16 4.17 -0.76
CA ASP A 5 -14.97 4.62 -1.51
C ASP A 5 -14.37 5.88 -0.87
N GLY A 6 -14.83 6.25 0.32
CA GLY A 6 -14.66 7.61 0.83
C GLY A 6 -13.72 7.82 2.00
N ARG A 7 -13.35 6.83 2.83
CA ARG A 7 -12.99 7.20 4.23
C ARG A 7 -11.74 6.64 4.88
N ARG A 8 -10.83 5.95 4.18
CA ARG A 8 -9.49 5.72 4.74
C ARG A 8 -8.42 5.85 3.66
N LEU A 9 -8.11 7.10 3.34
CA LEU A 9 -6.82 7.46 2.77
C LEU A 9 -5.84 7.63 3.93
N ILE A 10 -4.75 6.88 3.91
CA ILE A 10 -3.67 7.06 4.88
C ILE A 10 -2.46 7.71 4.20
N PRO A 11 -1.66 8.48 4.94
CA PRO A 11 -0.39 8.96 4.43
C PRO A 11 0.47 7.79 3.95
N TRP A 12 1.00 7.93 2.73
CA TRP A 12 1.93 6.97 2.15
C TRP A 12 3.16 6.72 3.03
N TRP A 13 3.54 7.70 3.85
CA TRP A 13 4.54 7.58 4.90
C TRP A 13 4.16 8.45 6.10
N PRO A 14 4.36 7.98 7.35
CA PRO A 14 4.85 6.65 7.72
C PRO A 14 3.75 5.58 7.84
N ASP A 15 2.48 5.94 7.68
CA ASP A 15 1.35 5.11 8.05
C ASP A 15 1.21 3.85 7.19
N ALA A 16 1.31 3.96 5.87
CA ALA A 16 1.34 2.77 5.02
C ALA A 16 2.54 1.85 5.31
N GLY A 17 3.68 2.42 5.72
CA GLY A 17 4.88 1.65 6.08
C GLY A 17 4.66 0.87 7.37
N ARG A 18 4.00 1.49 8.34
CA ARG A 18 3.58 0.83 9.58
C ARG A 18 2.52 -0.25 9.33
N ALA A 19 1.57 0.01 8.44
CA ALA A 19 0.51 -0.95 8.10
C ALA A 19 1.07 -2.22 7.44
N LEU A 20 2.07 -2.07 6.57
CA LEU A 20 2.71 -3.19 5.86
C LEU A 20 3.95 -3.77 6.56
N GLY A 21 4.43 -3.14 7.63
CA GLY A 21 5.67 -3.54 8.31
C GLY A 21 6.94 -3.34 7.48
N ILE A 22 6.93 -2.42 6.50
CA ILE A 22 8.06 -2.20 5.58
C ILE A 22 8.68 -0.82 5.72
N GLY A 23 9.99 -0.74 5.47
CA GLY A 23 10.74 0.51 5.51
C GLY A 23 10.39 1.50 4.39
N ARG A 24 10.76 2.76 4.58
CA ARG A 24 10.52 3.88 3.65
C ARG A 24 10.99 3.56 2.23
N THR A 25 12.17 2.97 2.10
CA THR A 25 12.76 2.61 0.80
C THR A 25 11.87 1.62 0.03
N LYS A 26 11.33 0.61 0.72
CA LYS A 26 10.48 -0.40 0.08
C LYS A 26 9.16 0.21 -0.39
N ILE A 27 8.54 1.07 0.42
CA ILE A 27 7.35 1.82 -0.01
C ILE A 27 7.63 2.68 -1.25
N TYR A 28 8.74 3.43 -1.26
CA TYR A 28 9.10 4.22 -2.43
C TYR A 28 9.28 3.35 -3.67
N GLN A 29 9.90 2.19 -3.52
CA GLN A 29 10.04 1.24 -4.62
C GLN A 29 8.67 0.80 -5.12
N LEU A 30 7.76 0.36 -4.25
CA LEU A 30 6.42 -0.10 -4.63
C LEU A 30 5.59 0.98 -5.33
N ILE A 31 5.67 2.22 -4.84
CA ILE A 31 4.99 3.36 -5.48
C ILE A 31 5.63 3.67 -6.85
N ARG A 32 6.96 3.55 -6.95
CA ARG A 32 7.69 3.82 -8.21
C ARG A 32 7.49 2.72 -9.25
N THR A 33 7.39 1.47 -8.83
CA THR A 33 7.11 0.32 -9.72
C THR A 33 5.63 0.25 -10.10
N GLY A 34 4.75 0.93 -9.35
CA GLY A 34 3.31 0.90 -9.57
C GLY A 34 2.61 -0.28 -8.88
N ASP A 35 3.36 -1.09 -8.11
CA ASP A 35 2.79 -2.19 -7.31
C ASP A 35 1.86 -1.68 -6.20
N LEU A 36 2.11 -0.47 -5.70
CA LEU A 36 1.25 0.17 -4.71
C LEU A 36 0.70 1.50 -5.27
N PRO A 37 -0.58 1.54 -5.66
CA PRO A 37 -1.23 2.75 -6.12
C PRO A 37 -1.14 3.86 -5.07
N SER A 38 -0.87 5.08 -5.53
CA SER A 38 -0.88 6.25 -4.66
C SER A 38 -1.61 7.40 -5.33
N VAL A 39 -2.43 8.09 -4.55
CA VAL A 39 -3.21 9.25 -4.98
C VAL A 39 -2.58 10.50 -4.40
N THR A 40 -2.33 11.50 -5.25
CA THR A 40 -1.82 12.80 -4.80
C THR A 40 -2.99 13.77 -4.70
N ILE A 41 -3.28 14.22 -3.48
CA ILE A 41 -4.32 15.22 -3.20
C ILE A 41 -3.61 16.51 -2.76
N GLY A 42 -3.55 17.48 -3.66
CA GLY A 42 -2.78 18.71 -3.48
C GLY A 42 -1.28 18.43 -3.33
N ARG A 43 -0.72 18.74 -2.16
CA ARG A 43 0.71 18.51 -1.84
C ARG A 43 0.97 17.20 -1.10
N ARG A 44 -0.08 16.47 -0.74
CA ARG A 44 0.02 15.25 0.08
C ARG A 44 -0.20 14.03 -0.80
N ARG A 45 0.66 13.03 -0.64
CA ARG A 45 0.46 11.71 -1.23
C ARG A 45 -0.24 10.80 -0.23
N LEU A 46 -1.21 10.06 -0.70
CA LEU A 46 -2.08 9.20 0.09
C LEU A 46 -2.20 7.85 -0.60
N ILE A 47 -2.50 6.82 0.19
CA ILE A 47 -2.75 5.46 -0.28
C ILE A 47 -4.09 5.03 0.28
N ALA A 48 -4.94 4.41 -0.54
CA ALA A 48 -6.19 3.87 -0.04
C ALA A 48 -5.89 2.60 0.76
N VAL A 49 -6.59 2.41 1.88
CA VAL A 49 -6.44 1.18 2.67
C VAL A 49 -6.75 -0.06 1.82
N ARG A 50 -7.76 0.02 0.93
CA ARG A 50 -8.07 -1.04 -0.03
C ARG A 50 -6.87 -1.43 -0.91
N ASP A 51 -6.09 -0.46 -1.37
CA ASP A 51 -4.91 -0.75 -2.20
C ASP A 51 -3.82 -1.51 -1.41
N LEU A 52 -3.74 -1.28 -0.10
CA LEU A 52 -2.82 -2.03 0.78
C LEU A 52 -3.30 -3.46 0.97
N ASP A 53 -4.61 -3.64 1.22
CA ASP A 53 -5.23 -4.96 1.31
C ASP A 53 -5.06 -5.74 0.00
N ASP A 54 -5.37 -5.12 -1.14
CA ASP A 54 -5.21 -5.71 -2.48
C ASP A 54 -3.75 -6.11 -2.76
N TYR A 55 -2.78 -5.27 -2.34
CA TYR A 55 -1.36 -5.60 -2.44
C TYR A 55 -0.97 -6.81 -1.59
N VAL A 56 -1.44 -6.88 -0.32
CA VAL A 56 -1.18 -8.03 0.56
C VAL A 56 -1.82 -9.29 0.00
N GLU A 57 -3.05 -9.20 -0.49
CA GLU A 57 -3.77 -10.35 -1.01
C GLU A 57 -3.19 -10.86 -2.33
N GLY A 58 -2.81 -9.95 -3.22
CA GLY A 58 -2.03 -10.28 -4.41
C GLY A 58 -0.68 -10.93 -4.06
N ARG A 59 -0.03 -10.47 -2.98
CA ARG A 59 1.21 -11.08 -2.49
C ARG A 59 0.99 -12.40 -1.78
N ARG A 60 -0.15 -12.66 -1.16
CA ARG A 60 -0.50 -14.00 -0.62
C ARG A 60 -0.79 -14.98 -1.75
N ALA A 61 -1.53 -14.56 -2.77
CA ALA A 61 -1.82 -15.38 -3.95
C ALA A 61 -0.56 -15.70 -4.76
N ALA A 62 0.37 -14.72 -4.89
CA ALA A 62 1.69 -14.95 -5.47
C ALA A 62 2.68 -15.63 -4.48
N GLY A 63 2.43 -15.50 -3.19
CA GLY A 63 3.28 -15.83 -2.04
C GLY A 63 3.12 -17.24 -1.49
N GLN A 64 2.48 -18.13 -2.25
CA GLN A 64 2.96 -19.52 -2.31
C GLN A 64 4.45 -19.58 -2.75
N GLN A 65 5.05 -18.46 -3.16
CA GLN A 65 6.45 -18.35 -3.59
C GLN A 65 7.14 -17.17 -2.87
N GLY A 66 7.96 -17.48 -1.87
CA GLY A 66 8.93 -16.54 -1.31
C GLY A 66 8.58 -16.04 0.08
N GLY A 67 8.84 -16.89 1.07
CA GLY A 67 9.12 -16.41 2.42
C GLY A 67 10.35 -15.50 2.45
N GLU A 68 10.56 -14.94 3.65
CA GLU A 68 11.74 -14.22 4.12
C GLU A 68 11.71 -12.68 3.97
N ALA A 69 11.52 -12.01 5.11
CA ALA A 69 12.67 -11.55 5.89
C ALA A 69 12.25 -11.15 7.32
N ALA A 70 13.05 -11.62 8.28
CA ALA A 70 13.06 -11.41 9.74
C ALA A 70 12.16 -12.33 10.58
#